data_AF-A0A1J6XBZ7-F1
#
_entry.id   AF-A0A1J6XBZ7-F1
#
_cell.length_a   1.000
_cell.length_b   1.000
_cell.length_c   1.000
_cell.angle_alpha   90.00
_cell.angle_beta   90.00
_cell.angle_gamma   90.00
#
_symmetry.space_group_name_H-M   'P 1'
#
loop_
_entity.id
_entity.type
_entity.pdbx_description
1 polymer ?
#
loop_
_entity_poly.entity_id
_entity_poly.type
_entity_poly.pdbx_seq_one_letter_code
_entity_poly.pdbx_strand_id
1 'polypeptide(L)' 'MEYDEPGNLDGVPIRTPKDQGYRTCSECGGDCEPDPSISVEGQGARIAFVCPDHGVQSIVDPFEEQR' A
#
# COMPACT_ATOMS: atom_id res chain seq x y z
N MET A 1 -3.99 -0.18 -11.92
CA MET A 1 -2.72 -0.73 -11.40
C MET A 1 -2.69 -2.21 -11.81
N GLU A 2 -1.54 -2.77 -12.19
CA GLU A 2 -1.47 -4.21 -12.50
C GLU A 2 -1.23 -5.01 -11.23
N TYR A 3 -1.93 -6.12 -11.06
CA TYR A 3 -1.87 -6.95 -9.85
C TYR A 3 -1.40 -8.37 -10.18
N ASP A 4 -0.68 -8.96 -9.23
CA ASP A 4 -0.41 -10.39 -9.13
C ASP A 4 -1.43 -11.04 -8.20
N GLU A 5 -1.76 -12.31 -8.47
CA GLU A 5 -2.71 -13.11 -7.70
C GLU A 5 -2.00 -14.34 -7.11
N PRO A 6 -1.15 -14.16 -6.08
CA PRO A 6 -0.29 -15.23 -5.56
C PRO A 6 -1.05 -16.37 -4.87
N GLY A 7 -2.35 -16.20 -4.61
CA GLY A 7 -3.19 -17.23 -4.00
C GLY A 7 -4.55 -16.68 -3.59
N ASN A 8 -5.25 -17.44 -2.75
CA ASN A 8 -6.53 -17.05 -2.18
C ASN A 8 -6.56 -17.28 -0.66
N LEU A 9 -7.29 -16.43 0.05
CA LEU A 9 -7.61 -16.59 1.46
C LEU A 9 -9.13 -16.75 1.57
N ASP A 10 -9.60 -17.92 2.00
CA ASP A 10 -11.04 -18.22 2.17
C ASP A 10 -11.91 -17.89 0.94
N GLY A 11 -11.41 -18.18 -0.26
CA GLY A 11 -12.12 -17.92 -1.52
C GLY A 11 -12.02 -16.47 -2.03
N VAL A 12 -11.33 -15.58 -1.28
CA VAL A 12 -11.01 -14.22 -1.71
C VAL A 12 -9.61 -14.23 -2.33
N PRO A 13 -9.43 -13.83 -3.61
CA PRO A 13 -8.12 -13.78 -4.24
C PRO A 13 -7.26 -12.71 -3.54
N ILE A 14 -6.05 -13.10 -3.15
CA ILE A 14 -5.04 -12.15 -2.65
C ILE A 14 -4.53 -11.39 -3.86
N ARG A 15 -4.57 -10.06 -3.82
CA ARG A 15 -4.07 -9.19 -4.89
C ARG A 15 -2.94 -8.33 -4.37
N THR A 16 -1.79 -8.41 -5.02
CA THR A 16 -0.64 -7.56 -4.71
C THR A 16 -0.25 -6.77 -5.96
N PRO A 17 -0.05 -5.44 -5.88
CA PRO A 17 0.42 -4.69 -7.04
C PRO A 17 1.74 -5.27 -7.58
N LYS A 18 1.84 -5.43 -8.91
CA LYS A 18 3.09 -5.86 -9.55
C LYS A 18 4.18 -4.81 -9.39
N ASP A 19 3.79 -3.55 -9.52
CA ASP A 19 4.68 -2.43 -9.25
C ASP A 19 4.70 -2.16 -7.74
N GLN A 20 5.86 -2.43 -7.13
CA GLN A 20 6.11 -2.20 -5.71
C GLN A 20 6.72 -0.81 -5.48
N GLY A 21 6.64 0.12 -6.44
CA GLY A 21 7.21 1.46 -6.29
C GLY A 21 6.57 2.26 -5.16
N TYR A 22 5.30 1.99 -4.82
CA TYR A 22 4.60 2.65 -3.72
C TYR A 22 5.26 2.41 -2.35
N ARG A 23 6.00 1.31 -2.17
CA ARG A 23 6.73 0.98 -0.93
C ARG A 23 8.21 1.32 -1.01
N THR A 24 8.74 1.74 -2.15
CA THR A 24 10.17 2.06 -2.30
C THR A 24 10.41 3.56 -2.12
N CYS A 25 11.25 3.95 -1.18
CA CYS A 25 11.64 5.35 -0.97
C CYS A 25 12.37 5.89 -2.21
N SER A 26 11.91 7.02 -2.74
CA SER A 26 12.56 7.62 -3.92
C SER A 26 13.95 8.19 -3.64
N GLU A 27 14.27 8.49 -2.39
CA GLU A 27 15.54 9.10 -1.99
C GLU A 27 16.62 8.04 -1.72
N CYS A 28 16.35 7.05 -0.87
CA CYS A 28 17.34 6.03 -0.49
C CYS A 28 17.16 4.68 -1.18
N GLY A 29 16.05 4.47 -1.90
CA GLY A 29 15.72 3.17 -2.50
C GLY A 29 15.32 2.08 -1.50
N GLY A 30 15.19 2.43 -0.22
CA GLY A 30 14.80 1.50 0.84
C GLY A 30 13.32 1.14 0.83
N ASP A 31 12.97 0.06 1.51
CA ASP A 31 11.60 -0.37 1.72
C ASP A 31 10.96 0.44 2.86
N CYS A 32 9.92 1.21 2.54
CA CYS A 32 9.18 2.04 3.49
C CYS A 32 8.20 1.19 4.31
N GLU A 33 8.08 1.50 5.60
CA GLU A 33 7.17 0.77 6.48
C GLU A 33 5.72 1.23 6.29
N PRO A 34 4.73 0.32 6.29
CA PRO A 34 3.32 0.67 6.22
C PRO A 34 2.83 1.23 7.57
N ASP A 35 2.28 2.43 7.55
CA ASP A 35 1.58 3.07 8.67
C ASP A 35 0.06 3.13 8.38
N PRO A 36 -0.75 2.34 9.11
CA PRO A 36 -2.21 2.34 8.95
C PRO A 36 -2.91 3.44 9.76
N SER A 37 -2.18 4.23 10.56
CA SER A 37 -2.76 5.23 11.47
C SER A 37 -3.42 6.40 10.72
N ILE A 38 -3.06 6.59 9.45
CA ILE A 38 -3.67 7.57 8.54
C ILE A 38 -5.11 7.22 8.13
N SER A 39 -5.58 6.00 8.43
CA SER A 39 -6.97 5.61 8.17
C SER A 39 -7.94 6.45 9.02
N VAL A 40 -8.72 7.32 8.36
CA VAL A 40 -9.72 8.17 9.01
C VAL A 40 -11.04 7.41 9.10
N GLU A 41 -11.67 7.42 10.28
CA GLU A 41 -12.98 6.78 10.47
C GLU A 41 -14.00 7.28 9.43
N GLY A 42 -14.61 6.35 8.69
CA GLY A 42 -15.61 6.63 7.65
C GLY A 42 -15.07 6.98 6.26
N GLN A 43 -13.75 7.03 6.03
CA GLN A 43 -13.15 7.45 4.74
C GLN A 43 -12.43 6.32 3.97
N GLY A 44 -12.62 5.06 4.39
CA GLY A 44 -11.96 3.88 3.82
C GLY A 44 -10.59 3.63 4.44
N ALA A 45 -10.09 2.39 4.30
CA ALA A 45 -8.75 2.04 4.77
C ALA A 45 -7.72 2.76 3.89
N ARG A 46 -6.80 3.51 4.50
CA ARG A 46 -5.67 4.15 3.81
C ARG A 46 -4.39 3.79 4.53
N ILE A 47 -3.40 3.38 3.76
CA ILE A 47 -2.10 2.96 4.27
C ILE A 47 -1.06 3.94 3.74
N ALA A 48 -0.39 4.64 4.64
CA ALA A 48 0.78 5.42 4.29
C ALA A 48 2.02 4.53 4.28
N PHE A 49 2.97 4.77 3.40
CA PHE A 49 4.29 4.14 3.42
C PHE A 49 5.31 5.19 3.81
N VAL A 50 6.01 4.96 4.92
CA VAL A 50 6.89 5.96 5.56
C VAL A 50 8.32 5.44 5.59
N CYS A 51 9.23 6.21 5.01
CA CYS A 51 10.66 6.01 5.18
C CYS A 51 11.09 6.62 6.54
N PRO A 52 11.80 5.88 7.40
CA PRO A 52 12.24 6.40 8.70
C PRO A 52 13.15 7.62 8.58
N ASP A 53 13.93 7.72 7.50
CA ASP A 53 14.88 8.81 7.26
C ASP A 53 14.30 9.98 6.47
N HIS A 54 13.36 9.73 5.56
CA HIS A 54 12.89 10.72 4.57
C HIS A 54 11.39 11.08 4.69
N GLY A 55 10.63 10.38 5.54
CA GLY A 55 9.21 10.64 5.78
C GLY A 55 8.27 9.91 4.81
N VAL A 56 7.08 10.47 4.59
CA VAL A 56 6.00 9.83 3.82
C VAL A 56 6.39 9.71 2.34
N GLN A 57 6.40 8.49 1.82
CA GLN A 57 6.66 8.16 0.42
C GLN A 57 5.36 8.13 -0.40
N SER A 58 4.36 7.39 0.09
CA SER A 58 3.10 7.22 -0.64
C SER A 58 1.93 6.99 0.31
N ILE A 59 0.70 7.14 -0.21
CA ILE A 59 -0.54 6.75 0.47
C ILE A 59 -1.35 5.93 -0.52
N VAL A 60 -1.73 4.72 -0.11
CA VAL A 60 -2.48 3.76 -0.94
C VAL A 60 -3.86 3.52 -0.33
N ASP A 61 -4.89 3.58 -1.17
CA ASP A 61 -6.22 3.07 -0.87
C ASP A 61 -6.37 1.70 -1.57
N PRO A 62 -6.31 0.58 -0.84
CA PRO A 62 -6.44 -0.75 -1.44
C PRO A 62 -7.83 -1.03 -2.02
N PHE A 63 -8.82 -0.18 -1.75
CA PHE A 63 -10.19 -0.31 -2.24
C PHE A 63 -10.54 0.73 -3.31
N GLU A 64 -9.57 1.46 -3.85
CA GLU A 64 -9.79 2.53 -4.83
C GLU A 64 -10.57 2.06 -6.08
N GLU A 65 -10.41 0.79 -6.46
CA GLU A 65 -11.10 0.23 -7.63
C GLU A 65 -12.55 -0.21 -7.36
N GLN A 66 -12.97 -0.21 -6.08
CA GLN A 66 -14.29 -0.69 -5.64
C GLN A 66 -15.28 0.45 -5.31
N ARG A 67 -14.83 1.70 -5.47
CA ARG A 67 -15.63 2.91 -5.21
C ARG A 67 -16.27 3.48 -6.47
#